data_AF-A0A962EGL9-F1
#
_entry.id   AF-A0A962EGL9-F1
#
_cell.length_a   1.000
_cell.length_b   1.000
_cell.length_c   1.000
_cell.angle_alpha   90.00
_cell.angle_beta   90.00
_cell.angle_gamma   90.00
#
_symmetry.space_group_name_H-M   'P 1'
#
loop_
_entity.id
_entity.type
_entity.pdbx_description
1 polymer ?
#
loop_
_entity_poly.entity_id
_entity_poly.type
_entity_poly.pdbx_seq_one_letter_code
_entity_poly.pdbx_strand_id
1 'polypeptide(L)'
;GFSSGALNGRLRLTTTKGPNISNGTRWLMSFLGGVIFLYGARMARGCTSGQALSGGATLAAGSWVIMFSIFGGAYALAYFVRRLWL
;
A
#
# COMPACT_ATOMS: atom_id res chain seq x y z
N GLY A 1 -22.91 5.49 4.37
CA GLY A 1 -21.69 5.93 3.66
C GLY A 1 -21.67 5.46 2.22
N PHE A 2 -21.53 4.16 1.99
CA PHE A 2 -21.39 3.56 0.65
C PHE A 2 -22.63 3.70 -0.25
N SER A 3 -23.83 3.48 0.32
CA SER A 3 -25.11 3.60 -0.38
C SER A 3 -25.40 5.02 -0.88
N SER A 4 -25.07 6.04 -0.06
CA SER A 4 -25.18 7.45 -0.42
C SER A 4 -24.21 7.86 -1.55
N GLY A 5 -23.01 7.29 -1.59
CA GLY A 5 -22.04 7.54 -2.67
C GLY A 5 -22.43 6.90 -4.01
N ALA A 6 -23.11 5.74 -3.96
CA ALA A 6 -23.61 5.03 -5.14
C ALA A 6 -24.77 5.79 -5.81
N LEU A 7 -25.75 6.22 -5.02
CA LEU A 7 -26.92 6.97 -5.49
C LEU A 7 -26.57 8.34 -6.06
N ASN A 8 -25.49 8.97 -5.60
CA ASN A 8 -25.08 10.31 -6.02
C ASN A 8 -24.06 10.31 -7.19
N GLY A 9 -23.86 9.17 -7.86
CA GLY A 9 -22.95 9.04 -9.01
C GLY A 9 -21.46 9.29 -8.69
N ARG A 10 -21.08 9.31 -7.41
CA ARG A 10 -19.70 9.59 -6.96
C ARG A 10 -18.79 8.36 -6.97
N LEU A 11 -19.37 7.16 -7.10
CA LEU A 11 -18.61 5.93 -7.33
C LEU A 11 -18.17 5.85 -8.79
N ARG A 12 -17.20 6.69 -9.16
CA ARG A 12 -16.52 6.57 -10.46
C ARG A 12 -15.37 5.58 -10.27
N LEU A 13 -15.47 4.42 -10.92
CA LEU A 13 -14.35 3.47 -11.05
C LEU A 13 -13.29 4.09 -11.96
N THR A 14 -12.49 4.99 -11.40
CA THR A 14 -11.36 5.60 -12.09
C THR A 14 -10.09 4.82 -11.77
N THR A 15 -9.45 4.29 -12.81
CA THR A 15 -8.11 3.72 -12.69
C THR A 15 -7.13 4.84 -12.99
N THR A 16 -6.57 5.49 -11.95
CA THR A 16 -5.71 6.69 -12.05
C THR A 16 -4.34 6.41 -12.68
N LYS A 17 -4.28 5.92 -13.92
CA LYS A 17 -3.06 5.53 -14.63
C LYS A 17 -2.20 6.71 -15.08
N GLY A 18 -0.88 6.52 -15.17
CA GLY A 18 0.00 7.42 -15.89
C GLY A 18 -0.28 7.40 -17.41
N PRO A 19 0.00 8.49 -18.14
CA PRO A 19 -0.32 8.66 -19.56
C PRO A 19 0.32 7.60 -20.47
N ASN A 20 1.44 6.99 -20.05
CA ASN A 20 2.21 6.03 -20.86
C ASN A 20 1.93 4.55 -20.57
N ILE A 21 0.90 4.20 -19.77
CA ILE A 21 0.77 2.83 -19.24
C ILE A 21 -0.60 2.21 -19.52
N SER A 22 -0.59 0.93 -19.88
CA SER A 22 -1.79 0.14 -20.12
C SER A 22 -2.54 -0.17 -18.82
N ASN A 23 -3.87 -0.30 -18.89
CA ASN A 23 -4.68 -0.64 -17.72
C ASN A 23 -4.25 -1.99 -17.12
N GLY A 24 -3.88 -2.97 -17.97
CA GLY A 24 -3.44 -4.29 -17.54
C GLY A 24 -2.13 -4.25 -16.74
N THR A 25 -1.13 -3.50 -17.19
CA THR A 25 0.16 -3.38 -16.49
C THR A 25 0.00 -2.76 -15.12
N ARG A 26 -0.88 -1.76 -14.98
CA ARG A 26 -1.15 -1.13 -13.69
C ARG A 26 -1.83 -2.08 -12.71
N TRP A 27 -2.87 -2.79 -13.15
CA TRP A 27 -3.55 -3.77 -12.32
C TRP A 27 -2.61 -4.89 -11.89
N LEU A 28 -1.78 -5.39 -12.82
CA LEU A 28 -0.79 -6.42 -12.53
C LEU A 28 0.23 -5.95 -11.48
N MET A 29 0.77 -4.73 -11.61
CA MET A 29 1.71 -4.18 -10.64
C MET A 29 1.07 -3.91 -9.27
N SER A 30 -0.15 -3.38 -9.23
CA SER A 30 -0.88 -3.21 -7.96
C SER A 30 -1.13 -4.55 -7.26
N PHE A 31 -1.47 -5.59 -8.04
CA PHE A 31 -1.69 -6.92 -7.50
C PHE A 31 -0.40 -7.56 -6.97
N LEU A 32 0.68 -7.54 -7.77
CA LEU A 32 1.99 -8.05 -7.39
C LEU A 32 2.53 -7.36 -6.13
N GLY A 33 2.46 -6.03 -6.09
CA GLY A 33 2.86 -5.26 -4.91
C GLY A 33 2.05 -5.61 -3.67
N GLY A 34 0.74 -5.80 -3.82
CA GLY A 34 -0.16 -6.23 -2.74
C GLY A 34 0.18 -7.63 -2.21
N VAL A 35 0.46 -8.59 -3.09
CA VAL A 35 0.84 -9.96 -2.71
C VAL A 35 2.17 -9.98 -1.95
N ILE A 36 3.18 -9.26 -2.44
CA ILE A 36 4.49 -9.14 -1.78
C ILE A 36 4.34 -8.51 -0.38
N PHE A 37 3.57 -7.44 -0.29
CA PHE A 37 3.29 -6.78 0.99
C PHE A 37 2.58 -7.70 1.97
N LEU A 38 1.55 -8.42 1.51
CA LEU A 38 0.77 -9.34 2.35
C LEU A 38 1.64 -10.50 2.87
N TYR A 39 2.52 -11.03 2.02
CA TYR A 39 3.50 -12.05 2.43
C TYR A 39 4.42 -11.53 3.54
N GLY A 40 4.97 -10.33 3.38
CA GLY A 40 5.80 -9.68 4.40
C GLY A 40 5.04 -9.39 5.70
N ALA A 41 3.81 -8.88 5.61
CA ALA A 41 2.96 -8.62 6.77
C ALA A 41 2.64 -9.90 7.56
N ARG A 42 2.43 -11.02 6.87
CA ARG A 42 2.23 -12.32 7.52
C ARG A 42 3.49 -12.79 8.25
N MET A 43 4.67 -12.63 7.63
CA MET A 43 5.96 -12.97 8.24
C MET A 43 6.23 -12.13 9.49
N ALA A 44 5.90 -10.84 9.45
CA ALA A 44 6.02 -9.92 10.58
C ALA A 44 4.96 -10.15 11.68
N ARG A 45 4.00 -11.08 11.49
CA ARG A 45 2.87 -11.36 12.39
C ARG A 45 2.13 -10.10 12.83
N GLY A 46 2.04 -9.11 11.94
CA GLY A 46 1.51 -7.80 12.29
C GLY A 46 1.13 -6.99 11.07
N CYS A 47 0.03 -6.25 11.19
CA CYS A 47 -0.32 -5.23 10.22
C CYS A 47 0.42 -3.92 10.53
N THR A 48 0.53 -3.03 9.55
CA THR A 48 1.14 -1.71 9.73
C THR A 48 0.49 -0.96 10.89
N SER A 49 -0.84 -1.05 11.02
CA SER A 49 -1.58 -0.44 12.13
C SER A 49 -1.20 -1.02 13.49
N GLY A 50 -1.06 -2.34 13.61
CA GLY A 50 -0.72 -3.01 14.87
C GLY A 50 0.74 -2.84 15.28
N GLN A 51 1.68 -2.96 14.34
CA GLN A 51 3.10 -2.81 14.64
C GLN A 51 3.51 -1.34 14.73
N ALA A 52 3.02 -0.45 13.85
CA ALA A 52 3.42 0.95 13.89
C ALA A 52 2.73 1.74 15.01
N LEU A 53 1.41 1.58 15.23
CA LEU A 53 0.70 2.36 16.25
C LEU A 53 0.77 1.72 17.64
N SER A 54 0.33 0.46 17.80
CA SER A 54 0.28 -0.18 19.11
C SER A 54 1.66 -0.66 19.59
N GLY A 55 2.43 -1.29 18.69
CA GLY A 55 3.82 -1.68 18.97
C GLY A 55 4.77 -0.49 19.13
N GLY A 56 4.55 0.58 18.35
CA GLY A 56 5.27 1.85 18.50
C GLY A 56 4.95 2.58 19.81
N ALA A 57 3.67 2.60 20.22
CA ALA A 57 3.24 3.21 21.48
C ALA A 57 3.75 2.49 22.73
N THR A 58 3.99 1.18 22.64
CA THR A 58 4.57 0.38 23.72
C THR A 58 6.11 0.41 23.74
N LEU A 59 6.74 1.25 22.91
CA LEU A 59 8.20 1.37 22.76
C LEU A 59 8.91 0.04 22.45
N ALA A 60 8.22 -0.91 21.83
CA ALA A 60 8.82 -2.17 21.43
C ALA A 60 9.85 -1.92 20.31
N ALA A 61 11.14 -2.16 20.60
CA ALA A 61 12.22 -1.97 19.64
C ALA A 61 11.98 -2.74 18.32
N GLY A 62 11.41 -3.95 18.41
CA GLY A 62 11.05 -4.75 17.23
C GLY A 62 10.00 -4.10 16.33
N SER A 63 9.03 -3.40 16.92
CA SER A 63 7.97 -2.73 16.18
C SER A 63 8.48 -1.47 15.45
N TRP A 64 9.44 -0.76 16.04
CA TRP A 64 10.15 0.34 15.37
C TRP A 64 10.99 -0.14 14.19
N VAL A 65 11.71 -1.26 14.33
CA VAL A 65 12.48 -1.86 13.23
C VAL A 65 11.57 -2.28 12.08
N ILE A 66 10.42 -2.89 12.37
CA ILE A 66 9.42 -3.25 11.36
C ILE A 66 8.87 -1.98 10.68
N MET A 67 8.53 -0.95 11.44
CA MET A 67 8.03 0.31 10.88
C MET A 67 9.04 0.93 9.91
N PHE A 68 10.31 1.05 10.32
CA PHE A 68 11.37 1.58 9.45
C PHE A 68 11.61 0.72 8.22
N SER A 69 11.53 -0.60 8.35
CA SER A 69 11.71 -1.52 7.23
C SER A 69 10.58 -1.41 6.20
N ILE A 70 9.33 -1.28 6.67
CA ILE A 70 8.16 -1.08 5.79
C ILE A 70 8.26 0.25 5.04
N PHE A 71 8.42 1.36 5.77
CA PHE A 71 8.46 2.68 5.14
C PHE A 71 9.74 2.89 4.31
N GLY A 72 10.90 2.49 4.83
CA GLY A 72 12.17 2.57 4.11
C GLY A 72 12.15 1.77 2.81
N GLY A 73 11.66 0.53 2.86
CA GLY A 73 11.49 -0.30 1.66
C GLY A 73 10.49 0.30 0.67
N ALA A 74 9.36 0.82 1.17
CA ALA A 74 8.35 1.47 0.33
C ALA A 74 8.89 2.71 -0.38
N TYR A 75 9.60 3.60 0.31
CA TYR A 75 10.19 4.80 -0.31
C TYR A 75 11.31 4.45 -1.30
N ALA A 76 12.14 3.44 -1.00
CA ALA A 76 13.16 2.97 -1.93
C ALA A 76 12.55 2.43 -3.23
N LEU A 77 11.50 1.61 -3.13
CA LEU A 77 10.79 1.07 -4.30
C LEU A 77 9.96 2.13 -5.02
N ALA A 78 9.39 3.11 -4.31
CA ALA A 78 8.60 4.19 -4.88
C ALA A 78 9.36 4.95 -5.99
N TYR A 79 10.67 5.12 -5.84
CA TYR A 79 11.48 5.77 -6.88
C TYR A 79 11.53 4.98 -8.20
N PHE A 80 11.49 3.65 -8.14
CA PHE A 80 11.47 2.80 -9.34
C PHE A 80 10.07 2.75 -9.97
N VAL A 81 9.03 2.64 -9.13
CA VAL A 81 7.64 2.56 -9.61
C VAL A 81 6.99 3.93 -9.86
N ARG A 82 7.68 5.06 -9.63
CA ARG A 82 7.14 6.41 -9.91
C ARG A 82 6.70 6.59 -11.36
N ARG A 83 7.37 5.92 -12.28
CA ARG A 83 7.03 5.90 -13.71
C ARG A 83 5.66 5.29 -13.96
N LEU A 84 5.10 4.54 -12.99
CA LEU A 84 3.78 3.92 -13.09
C LEU A 84 2.60 4.89 -12.91
N TRP A 85 2.89 6.08 -12.36
CA TRP A 85 1.89 7.06 -11.96
C TRP A 85 2.13 8.47 -12.54
N LEU A 86 3.38 8.81 -12.88
CA LEU A 86 3.75 9.97 -13.69
C LEU A 86 3.35 9.79 -15.16
#